data_AF-A0A0D0DLA4-F1
#
_entry.id   AF-A0A0D0DLA4-F1
#
_cell.length_a   1.000
_cell.length_b   1.000
_cell.length_c   1.000
_cell.angle_alpha   90.00
_cell.angle_beta   90.00
_cell.angle_gamma   90.00
#
_symmetry.space_group_name_H-M   'P 1'
#
loop_
_entity.id
_entity.type
_entity.pdbx_description
1 polymer ?
#
loop_
_entity_poly.entity_id
_entity_poly.type
_entity_poly.pdbx_seq_one_letter_code
_entity_poly.pdbx_strand_id
1 'polypeptide(L)' 'MSLRHKGLLIMWINFLGFIGCPVSKETIGPHVFDLCGKHPSTRWVSHFLCHHWDLRLS' A
#
# COMPACT_ATOMS: atom_id res chain seq x y z
N MET A 1 0.16 0.91 12.48
CA MET A 1 1.21 1.44 11.58
C MET A 1 1.54 2.86 12.02
N SER A 2 2.82 3.24 12.09
CA SER A 2 3.22 4.61 12.45
C SER A 2 2.93 5.60 11.31
N LEU A 3 2.85 6.90 11.62
CA LEU A 3 2.68 7.96 10.60
C LEU A 3 3.78 7.93 9.53
N ARG A 4 5.03 7.65 9.94
CA ARG A 4 6.16 7.53 9.04
C ARG A 4 6.00 6.34 8.09
N HIS A 5 5.65 5.16 8.61
CA HIS A 5 5.42 3.97 7.78
C HIS A 5 4.26 4.16 6.82
N LYS A 6 3.22 4.90 7.24
CA LYS A 6 2.11 5.28 6.37
C LYS A 6 2.58 6.12 5.18
N GLY A 7 3.40 7.15 5.42
CA GLY A 7 3.95 7.98 4.36
C GLY A 7 4.80 7.21 3.36
N LEU A 8 5.66 6.31 3.84
CA LEU A 8 6.50 5.45 2.99
C LEU A 8 5.66 4.51 2.13
N LEU A 9 4.65 3.87 2.71
CA LEU A 9 3.76 2.98 1.96
C LEU A 9 2.96 3.73 0.89
N ILE A 10 2.49 4.95 1.18
CA ILE A 10 1.82 5.81 0.21
C ILE A 10 2.75 6.16 -0.95
N MET A 11 3.99 6.56 -0.64
CA MET A 11 5.01 6.87 -1.66
C MET A 11 5.30 5.66 -2.55
N TRP A 12 5.40 4.46 -1.97
CA TRP A 12 5.59 3.22 -2.71
C TRP A 12 4.40 2.91 -3.63
N ILE A 13 3.16 3.05 -3.14
CA ILE A 13 1.95 2.82 -3.93
C ILE A 13 1.87 3.80 -5.10
N ASN A 14 2.21 5.07 -4.88
CA ASN A 14 2.28 6.07 -5.95
C ASN A 14 3.34 5.71 -7.01
N PHE A 15 4.50 5.22 -6.58
CA PHE A 15 5.52 4.74 -7.50
C PHE A 15 5.04 3.55 -8.33
N LEU A 16 4.38 2.57 -7.71
CA LEU A 16 3.77 1.44 -8.43
C LEU A 16 2.80 1.93 -9.49
N GLY A 17 1.97 2.90 -9.15
CA GLY A 17 1.04 3.48 -10.11
C GLY A 17 1.71 4.26 -11.23
N PHE A 18 2.76 5.01 -10.93
CA PHE A 18 3.55 5.73 -11.92
C PHE A 18 4.19 4.80 -12.96
N ILE A 19 4.64 3.61 -12.55
CA ILE A 19 5.24 2.61 -13.47
C ILE A 19 4.19 1.69 -14.12
N GLY A 20 2.89 1.92 -13.89
CA GLY A 20 1.81 1.08 -14.42
C GLY A 20 1.72 -0.30 -13.76
N CYS A 21 2.29 -0.49 -12.58
CA CYS A 21 2.19 -1.73 -11.82
C CYS A 21 0.89 -1.73 -10.99
N PRO A 22 0.04 -2.76 -11.12
CA PRO A 22 -1.22 -2.82 -10.38
C PRO A 22 -0.97 -2.95 -8.87
N VAL A 23 -1.77 -2.22 -8.10
CA VAL A 23 -1.75 -2.28 -6.63
C VAL A 23 -2.58 -3.47 -6.19
N SER A 24 -1.90 -4.52 -5.70
CA SER A 24 -2.51 -5.74 -5.16
C SER A 24 -1.87 -6.08 -3.81
N LYS A 25 -2.45 -7.04 -3.11
CA LYS A 25 -1.85 -7.58 -1.88
C LYS A 25 -0.44 -8.15 -2.15
N GLU A 26 -0.20 -8.74 -3.31
CA GLU A 26 1.12 -9.30 -3.63
C GLU A 26 2.15 -8.20 -3.87
N THR A 27 1.77 -7.09 -4.50
CA THR A 27 2.72 -6.01 -4.82
C THR A 27 3.03 -5.12 -3.61
N ILE A 28 2.08 -4.91 -2.70
CA ILE A 28 2.32 -4.10 -1.49
C ILE A 28 2.67 -4.94 -0.25
N GLY A 29 2.33 -6.23 -0.26
CA GLY A 29 2.45 -7.14 0.88
C GLY A 29 3.87 -7.24 1.47
N PRO A 30 4.91 -7.43 0.63
CA PRO A 30 6.29 -7.43 1.09
C PRO A 30 6.68 -6.11 1.74
N HIS A 31 6.33 -4.97 1.13
CA HIS A 31 6.69 -3.65 1.66
C HIS A 31 5.97 -3.34 2.99
N VAL A 32 4.71 -3.76 3.13
CA VAL A 32 3.98 -3.67 4.40
C VAL A 32 4.63 -4.55 5.47
N PHE A 33 5.10 -5.74 5.10
CA PHE A 33 5.83 -6.62 6.01
C PHE A 33 7.14 -5.99 6.47
N ASP A 34 7.94 -5.42 5.56
CA ASP A 34 9.20 -4.74 5.91
C ASP A 34 8.98 -3.56 6.87
N LEU A 35 7.90 -2.80 6.68
CA LEU A 35 7.56 -1.66 7.51
C LEU A 35 6.94 -2.04 8.87
N CYS A 36 6.14 -3.11 8.93
CA CYS A 36 5.30 -3.40 10.10
C CYS A 36 5.59 -4.75 10.77
N GLY A 37 6.48 -5.57 10.21
CA GLY A 37 6.79 -6.93 10.65
C GLY A 37 5.63 -7.91 10.52
N LYS A 38 4.58 -7.56 9.75
CA LYS A 38 3.34 -8.36 9.62
C LYS A 38 2.78 -8.26 8.21
N HIS A 39 2.33 -9.39 7.66
CA HIS A 39 1.66 -9.39 6.36
C HIS A 39 0.27 -8.78 6.47
N PRO A 40 -0.12 -7.91 5.53
CA PRO A 40 -1.47 -7.36 5.51
C PRO A 40 -2.48 -8.45 5.14
N SER A 41 -3.65 -8.42 5.79
CA SER A 41 -4.79 -9.23 5.35
C SER A 41 -5.45 -8.58 4.12
N THR A 42 -6.19 -9.35 3.33
CA THR A 42 -6.91 -8.81 2.17
C THR A 42 -7.88 -7.71 2.59
N ARG A 43 -8.59 -7.89 3.71
CA ARG A 43 -9.47 -6.87 4.29
C ARG A 43 -8.74 -5.59 4.66
N TRP A 44 -7.52 -5.71 5.20
CA TRP A 44 -6.70 -4.55 5.52
C TRP A 44 -6.30 -3.78 4.25
N VAL A 45 -5.87 -4.48 3.20
CA VAL A 45 -5.52 -3.86 1.91
C VAL A 45 -6.73 -3.12 1.32
N SER A 46 -7.90 -3.76 1.29
CA SER A 46 -9.14 -3.12 0.82
C SER A 46 -9.49 -1.86 1.62
N HIS A 47 -9.42 -1.92 2.95
CA HIS A 47 -9.69 -0.76 3.80
C HIS A 47 -8.67 0.36 3.59
N PHE A 48 -7.38 0.01 3.46
CA PHE A 48 -6.32 0.98 3.24
C PHE A 48 -6.53 1.74 1.93
N LEU A 49 -6.79 1.02 0.83
CA LEU A 49 -7.04 1.62 -0.48
C LEU A 49 -8.36 2.40 -0.53
N CYS A 50 -9.38 2.00 0.23
CA CYS A 50 -10.64 2.74 0.32
C CYS A 50 -10.46 4.09 1.04
N HIS A 51 -9.70 4.11 2.14
CA HIS A 51 -9.38 5.35 2.85
C HIS A 51 -8.42 6.27 2.09
N HIS A 52 -7.70 5.71 1.13
CA HIS A 52 -6.76 6.41 0.27
C HIS A 52 -7.21 6.31 -1.19
N TRP A 53 -8.44 6.75 -1.44
CA TRP A 53 -9.04 6.75 -2.77
C TRP A 53 -8.26 7.62 -3.77
N ASP A 54 -7.47 8.58 -3.28
CA ASP A 54 -6.52 9.38 -4.06
C ASP A 54 -5.36 8.56 -4.64
N LEU A 55 -5.09 7.37 -4.09
CA LEU A 55 -4.09 6.42 -4.57
C LEU A 55 -4.66 5.38 -5.55
N ARG A 56 -5.98 5.37 -5.74
CA ARG A 56 -6.58 4.62 -6.84
C ARG A 56 -6.23 5.36 -8.12
N LEU A 57 -5.32 4.78 -8.88
CA LEU A 57 -5.06 5.16 -10.26
C LEU A 57 -6.37 5.25 -11.02
N SER A 58 -6.53 6.37 -11.72
CA SER A 58 -7.61 6.60 -12.68
C SER A 58 -7.57 5.60 -13.83
#